data_AF-A0A9W7Y4W0-F1
#
_entry.id   AF-A0A9W7Y4W0-F1
#
_cell.length_a   1.000
_cell.length_b   1.000
_cell.length_c   1.000
_cell.angle_alpha   90.00
_cell.angle_beta   90.00
_cell.angle_gamma   90.00
#
_symmetry.space_group_name_H-M   'P 1'
#
loop_
_entity.id
_entity.type
_entity.pdbx_description
1 polymer ?
#
loop_
_entity_poly.entity_id
_entity_poly.type
_entity_poly.pdbx_seq_one_letter_code
_entity_poly.pdbx_strand_id
1 'polypeptide(L)'
;MTDAPTTRTKHVKRAAAAASDPPSPPPAATDAPSADAVAESPLLPTEDSYKTELQAAVDALKGELQEHSEERDRVLLASGMTVDQARQLSDAHMDRLHKYNDIKDAGQVLFGKLAELRGKTVKEIHEEYGVKSDD
;
A
#
# COMPACT_ATOMS: atom_id res chain seq x y z
N MET A 1 27.78 4.99 13.16
CA MET A 1 26.70 4.52 14.05
C MET A 1 25.41 5.17 13.56
N THR A 2 24.90 4.96 12.34
CA THR A 2 24.82 3.78 11.44
C THR A 2 23.89 2.66 11.94
N ASP A 3 22.83 2.47 11.15
CA ASP A 3 22.03 1.26 10.87
C ASP A 3 21.01 0.69 11.90
N ALA A 4 19.74 0.95 11.56
CA ALA A 4 18.69 -0.02 11.18
C ALA A 4 18.31 -1.23 12.08
N PRO A 5 17.01 -1.57 12.17
CA PRO A 5 16.53 -2.71 12.96
C PRO A 5 16.73 -4.08 12.27
N THR A 6 17.23 -5.07 13.01
CA THR A 6 17.47 -6.44 12.52
C THR A 6 16.22 -7.32 12.60
N THR A 7 15.85 -7.97 11.49
CA THR A 7 14.78 -8.96 11.40
C THR A 7 15.16 -10.30 12.04
N ARG A 8 14.22 -10.98 12.72
CA ARG A 8 14.47 -12.28 13.37
C ARG A 8 13.82 -13.45 12.61
N THR A 9 14.65 -14.19 11.88
CA THR A 9 14.30 -15.41 11.15
C THR A 9 13.68 -16.50 12.04
N LYS A 10 12.67 -17.22 11.52
CA LYS A 10 12.20 -18.51 12.06
C LYS A 10 12.65 -19.65 11.14
N HIS A 11 13.58 -20.49 11.60
CA HIS A 11 13.87 -21.76 10.95
C HIS A 11 12.87 -22.83 11.40
N VAL A 12 12.28 -23.56 10.46
CA VAL A 12 11.56 -24.82 10.73
C VAL A 12 12.47 -26.00 10.36
N LYS A 13 12.49 -27.01 11.23
CA LYS A 13 13.50 -28.07 11.27
C LYS A 13 13.05 -29.30 10.47
N ARG A 14 13.76 -29.66 9.40
CA ARG A 14 13.61 -30.97 8.74
C ARG A 14 14.23 -32.08 9.61
N ALA A 15 13.62 -33.26 9.60
CA ALA A 15 14.15 -34.54 10.05
C ALA A 15 13.51 -35.65 9.20
N ALA A 16 14.18 -36.80 9.03
CA ALA A 16 13.74 -37.84 8.09
C ALA A 16 14.26 -39.25 8.44
N ALA A 17 13.62 -40.26 7.83
CA ALA A 17 14.07 -41.64 7.55
C ALA A 17 14.25 -42.66 8.71
N ALA A 18 13.44 -43.73 8.66
CA ALA A 18 13.71 -45.16 8.97
C ALA A 18 12.34 -45.91 9.00
N ALA A 19 11.94 -46.89 8.18
CA ALA A 19 12.53 -47.84 7.22
C ALA A 19 12.86 -49.25 7.78
N SER A 20 11.94 -50.22 7.59
CA SER A 20 12.15 -51.69 7.70
C SER A 20 10.93 -52.46 7.13
N ASP A 21 11.16 -53.52 6.34
CA ASP A 21 10.19 -54.30 5.52
C ASP A 21 10.68 -55.77 5.37
N PRO A 22 9.95 -56.73 4.75
CA PRO A 22 8.50 -56.88 4.52
C PRO A 22 7.91 -58.07 5.37
N PRO A 23 7.70 -59.37 4.96
CA PRO A 23 7.67 -60.09 3.67
C PRO A 23 6.44 -61.05 3.39
N SER A 24 6.39 -61.57 2.15
CA SER A 24 5.84 -62.88 1.69
C SER A 24 4.32 -63.13 1.45
N PRO A 25 3.93 -63.97 0.44
CA PRO A 25 2.79 -63.63 -0.43
C PRO A 25 1.85 -64.85 -0.82
N PRO A 26 1.29 -65.05 -2.05
CA PRO A 26 -0.17 -65.17 -2.24
C PRO A 26 -0.65 -66.49 -2.92
N PRO A 27 -1.97 -66.68 -3.09
CA PRO A 27 -2.60 -66.58 -4.43
C PRO A 27 -3.97 -65.83 -4.37
N ALA A 28 -4.86 -65.74 -5.37
CA ALA A 28 -4.99 -66.38 -6.70
C ALA A 28 -5.68 -65.46 -7.74
N ALA A 29 -5.68 -65.90 -9.02
CA ALA A 29 -6.36 -65.32 -10.19
C ALA A 29 -7.91 -65.23 -10.06
N THR A 30 -8.70 -64.57 -10.91
CA THR A 30 -8.58 -64.07 -12.31
C THR A 30 -9.20 -62.64 -12.42
N ASP A 31 -9.36 -61.92 -13.54
CA ASP A 31 -9.17 -62.17 -14.99
C ASP A 31 -8.87 -60.84 -15.73
N ALA A 32 -8.53 -60.87 -17.02
CA ALA A 32 -8.38 -59.67 -17.87
C ALA A 32 -9.65 -59.37 -18.69
N PRO A 33 -9.92 -58.08 -19.03
CA PRO A 33 -9.50 -57.64 -20.37
C PRO A 33 -8.94 -56.21 -20.42
N SER A 34 -8.28 -55.89 -21.53
CA SER A 34 -7.74 -54.55 -21.81
C SER A 34 -8.82 -53.50 -22.12
N ALA A 35 -8.62 -52.28 -21.63
CA ALA A 35 -9.22 -51.07 -22.18
C ALA A 35 -8.19 -49.93 -22.12
N ASP A 36 -7.95 -49.25 -23.25
CA ASP A 36 -7.09 -48.07 -23.29
C ASP A 36 -7.74 -46.91 -22.52
N ALA A 37 -7.08 -46.47 -21.46
CA ALA A 37 -7.42 -45.26 -20.71
C ALA A 37 -6.15 -44.44 -20.49
N VAL A 38 -5.94 -43.48 -21.41
CA VAL A 38 -4.84 -42.52 -21.47
C VAL A 38 -4.34 -42.01 -20.10
N ALA A 39 -3.02 -41.92 -19.97
CA ALA A 39 -2.37 -41.41 -18.77
C ALA A 39 -2.81 -39.97 -18.44
N GLU A 40 -3.34 -39.78 -17.23
CA GLU A 40 -3.73 -38.47 -16.69
C GLU A 40 -2.49 -37.60 -16.42
N SER A 41 -1.99 -36.97 -17.48
CA SER A 41 -0.93 -35.98 -17.42
C SER A 41 -1.54 -34.64 -16.98
N PRO A 42 -1.04 -33.98 -15.92
CA PRO A 42 -1.57 -32.68 -15.49
C PRO A 42 -1.43 -31.63 -16.62
N LEU A 43 -2.54 -31.33 -17.29
CA LEU A 43 -2.58 -30.32 -18.33
C LEU A 43 -2.35 -28.94 -17.71
N LEU A 44 -1.40 -28.19 -18.27
CA LEU A 44 -1.21 -26.78 -17.93
C LEU A 44 -2.47 -25.99 -18.36
N PRO A 45 -2.86 -24.93 -17.63
CA PRO A 45 -3.97 -24.07 -18.03
C PRO A 45 -3.73 -23.52 -19.44
N THR A 46 -4.77 -23.57 -20.29
CA THR A 46 -4.70 -23.00 -21.63
C THR A 46 -4.72 -21.48 -21.56
N GLU A 47 -4.04 -20.81 -22.51
CA GLU A 47 -3.98 -19.34 -22.62
C GLU A 47 -5.37 -18.69 -22.55
N ASP A 48 -6.39 -19.32 -23.16
CA ASP A 48 -7.77 -18.83 -23.14
C ASP A 48 -8.43 -18.92 -21.75
N SER A 49 -8.05 -19.88 -20.89
CA SER A 49 -8.49 -19.94 -19.49
C SER A 49 -7.91 -18.76 -18.72
N TYR A 50 -6.59 -18.60 -18.77
CA TYR A 50 -5.89 -17.50 -18.10
C TYR A 50 -6.39 -16.12 -18.57
N LYS A 51 -6.65 -15.96 -19.87
CA LYS A 51 -7.25 -14.76 -20.44
C LYS A 51 -8.68 -14.52 -19.97
N THR A 52 -9.49 -15.56 -19.81
CA THR A 52 -10.88 -15.46 -19.30
C THR A 52 -10.90 -15.12 -17.81
N GLU A 53 -10.03 -15.75 -17.02
CA GLU A 53 -9.82 -15.46 -15.60
C GLU A 53 -9.34 -14.01 -15.39
N LEU A 54 -8.37 -13.56 -16.19
CA LEU A 54 -7.88 -12.18 -16.18
C LEU A 54 -8.96 -11.17 -16.62
N GLN A 55 -9.77 -11.51 -17.63
CA GLN A 55 -10.89 -10.67 -18.05
C GLN A 55 -11.95 -10.56 -16.94
N ALA A 56 -12.30 -11.66 -16.29
CA ALA A 56 -13.23 -11.65 -15.15
C ALA A 56 -12.69 -10.84 -13.96
N ALA A 57 -11.38 -10.93 -13.66
CA ALA A 57 -10.74 -10.10 -12.64
C ALA A 57 -10.73 -8.61 -13.00
N VAL A 58 -10.49 -8.28 -14.27
CA VAL A 58 -10.56 -6.90 -14.79
C VAL A 58 -11.99 -6.34 -14.69
N ASP A 59 -13.01 -7.14 -15.00
CA ASP A 59 -14.41 -6.70 -14.95
C ASP A 59 -14.95 -6.62 -13.51
N ALA A 60 -14.51 -7.48 -12.60
CA ALA A 60 -14.75 -7.33 -11.17
C ALA A 60 -14.14 -6.03 -10.61
N LEU A 61 -12.87 -5.75 -10.94
CA LEU A 61 -12.18 -4.53 -10.49
C LEU A 61 -12.80 -3.23 -11.08
N LYS A 62 -13.41 -3.29 -12.27
CA LYS A 62 -14.23 -2.19 -12.80
C LYS A 62 -15.50 -1.99 -11.98
N GLY A 63 -16.13 -3.06 -11.50
CA GLY A 63 -17.29 -3.00 -10.61
C GLY A 63 -16.96 -2.27 -9.31
N GLU A 64 -15.90 -2.71 -8.61
CA GLU A 64 -15.41 -2.05 -7.39
C GLU A 64 -15.08 -0.56 -7.62
N LEU A 65 -14.44 -0.24 -8.76
CA LEU A 65 -14.13 1.14 -9.14
C LEU A 65 -15.38 1.98 -9.42
N GLN A 66 -16.42 1.40 -10.01
CA GLN A 66 -17.70 2.07 -10.25
C GLN A 66 -18.43 2.34 -8.93
N GLU A 67 -18.60 1.33 -8.07
CA GLU A 67 -19.25 1.48 -6.75
C GLU A 67 -18.57 2.57 -5.91
N HIS A 68 -17.22 2.57 -5.86
CA HIS A 68 -16.46 3.58 -5.13
C HIS A 68 -16.53 4.98 -5.80
N SER A 69 -16.72 5.06 -7.12
CA SER A 69 -16.98 6.34 -7.80
C SER A 69 -18.38 6.88 -7.49
N GLU A 70 -19.38 6.02 -7.46
CA GLU A 70 -20.78 6.40 -7.17
C GLU A 70 -20.93 6.90 -5.72
N GLU A 71 -20.32 6.22 -4.73
CA GLU A 71 -20.36 6.68 -3.34
C GLU A 71 -19.57 7.99 -3.13
N ARG A 72 -18.42 8.17 -3.81
CA ARG A 72 -17.70 9.46 -3.84
C ARG A 72 -18.60 10.57 -4.35
N ASP A 73 -19.26 10.37 -5.48
CA ASP A 73 -20.07 11.40 -6.12
C ASP A 73 -21.34 11.69 -5.31
N ARG A 74 -21.92 10.68 -4.66
CA ARG A 74 -23.01 10.83 -3.69
C ARG A 74 -22.63 11.72 -2.51
N VAL A 75 -21.45 11.52 -1.91
CA VAL A 75 -20.93 12.35 -0.79
C VAL A 75 -20.67 13.80 -1.24
N LEU A 76 -20.19 13.98 -2.47
CA LEU A 76 -19.96 15.31 -3.05
C LEU A 76 -21.27 16.04 -3.37
N LEU A 77 -22.26 15.37 -3.97
CA LEU A 77 -23.61 15.92 -4.15
C LEU A 77 -24.26 16.29 -2.81
N ALA A 78 -24.14 15.44 -1.78
CA ALA A 78 -24.66 15.71 -0.44
C ALA A 78 -23.99 16.92 0.26
N SER A 79 -22.77 17.27 -0.14
CA SER A 79 -22.04 18.47 0.31
C SER A 79 -22.13 19.66 -0.66
N GLY A 80 -22.92 19.53 -1.74
CA GLY A 80 -23.17 20.61 -2.70
C GLY A 80 -21.99 20.93 -3.62
N MET A 81 -21.00 20.04 -3.74
CA MET A 81 -19.77 20.24 -4.51
C MET A 81 -19.62 19.19 -5.62
N THR A 82 -18.83 19.53 -6.63
CA THR A 82 -18.34 18.58 -7.65
C THR A 82 -16.95 18.05 -7.29
N VAL A 83 -16.52 16.95 -7.92
CA VAL A 83 -15.17 16.37 -7.74
C VAL A 83 -14.08 17.42 -7.98
N ASP A 84 -14.23 18.22 -9.03
CA ASP A 84 -13.20 19.20 -9.41
C ASP A 84 -13.23 20.44 -8.53
N GLN A 85 -14.39 20.86 -8.01
CA GLN A 85 -14.46 21.91 -6.99
C GLN A 85 -13.82 21.47 -5.67
N ALA A 86 -14.05 20.22 -5.23
CA ALA A 86 -13.44 19.68 -4.02
C ALA A 86 -11.91 19.61 -4.16
N ARG A 87 -11.40 19.14 -5.32
CA ARG A 87 -9.97 19.16 -5.66
C ARG A 87 -9.40 20.57 -5.65
N GLN A 88 -9.96 21.49 -6.44
CA GLN A 88 -9.51 22.89 -6.51
C GLN A 88 -9.51 23.57 -5.14
N LEU A 89 -10.48 23.25 -4.28
CA LEU A 89 -10.54 23.75 -2.90
C LEU A 89 -9.38 23.19 -2.06
N SER A 90 -9.17 21.86 -2.06
CA SER A 90 -8.04 21.23 -1.37
C SER A 90 -6.69 21.77 -1.87
N ASP A 91 -6.49 21.83 -3.18
CA ASP A 91 -5.27 22.35 -3.81
C ASP A 91 -5.03 23.80 -3.37
N ALA A 92 -6.05 24.68 -3.47
CA ALA A 92 -5.96 26.07 -3.04
C ALA A 92 -5.81 26.27 -1.53
N HIS A 93 -6.09 25.26 -0.70
CA HIS A 93 -5.78 25.26 0.74
C HIS A 93 -4.33 24.84 1.00
N MET A 94 -3.82 23.80 0.32
CA MET A 94 -2.42 23.41 0.40
C MET A 94 -1.51 24.54 -0.11
N ASP A 95 -1.87 25.17 -1.22
CA ASP A 95 -1.17 26.32 -1.80
C ASP A 95 -1.06 27.49 -0.83
N ARG A 96 -2.09 27.74 -0.01
CA ARG A 96 -2.08 28.77 1.04
C ARG A 96 -1.22 28.36 2.23
N LEU A 97 -1.27 27.10 2.64
CA LEU A 97 -0.48 26.59 3.76
C LEU A 97 1.02 26.61 3.45
N HIS A 98 1.42 26.21 2.24
CA HIS A 98 2.81 26.34 1.77
C HIS A 98 3.24 27.82 1.77
N LYS A 99 2.48 28.72 1.14
CA LYS A 99 2.83 30.15 1.09
C LYS A 99 2.87 30.81 2.48
N TYR A 100 2.04 30.37 3.43
CA TYR A 100 2.11 30.82 4.82
C TYR A 100 3.39 30.32 5.50
N ASN A 101 3.71 29.03 5.37
CA ASN A 101 4.92 28.45 5.95
C ASN A 101 6.20 29.07 5.36
N ASP A 102 6.27 29.23 4.04
CA ASP A 102 7.40 29.88 3.36
C ASP A 102 7.65 31.31 3.90
N ILE A 103 6.59 32.06 4.19
CA ILE A 103 6.66 33.40 4.78
C ILE A 103 7.02 33.34 6.28
N LYS A 104 6.47 32.38 7.04
CA LYS A 104 6.79 32.16 8.45
C LYS A 104 8.28 31.82 8.62
N ASP A 105 8.80 30.90 7.81
CA ASP A 105 10.20 30.46 7.84
C ASP A 105 11.16 31.56 7.35
N ALA A 106 10.81 32.30 6.30
CA ALA A 106 11.59 33.46 5.86
C ALA A 106 11.64 34.55 6.95
N GLY A 107 10.52 34.83 7.61
CA GLY A 107 10.44 35.72 8.77
C GLY A 107 11.30 35.24 9.94
N GLN A 108 11.26 33.94 10.26
CA GLN A 108 12.05 33.32 11.32
C GLN A 108 13.56 33.45 11.07
N VAL A 109 14.01 33.24 9.83
CA VAL A 109 15.41 33.43 9.43
C VAL A 109 15.84 34.91 9.50
N LEU A 110 14.95 35.84 9.14
CA LEU A 110 15.21 37.28 9.26
C LEU A 110 15.29 37.73 10.73
N PHE A 111 14.38 37.26 11.59
CA PHE A 111 14.43 37.55 13.02
C PHE A 111 15.61 36.90 13.73
N GLY A 112 16.05 35.71 13.32
CA GLY A 112 17.31 35.10 13.79
C GLY A 112 18.50 36.03 13.56
N LYS A 113 18.71 36.46 12.31
CA LYS A 113 19.80 37.39 11.94
C LYS A 113 19.66 38.77 12.59
N LEU A 114 18.43 39.26 12.77
CA LEU A 114 18.17 40.53 13.44
C LEU A 114 18.47 40.48 14.94
N ALA A 115 18.21 39.33 15.59
CA ALA A 115 18.56 39.07 16.97
C ALA A 115 20.08 39.04 17.15
N GLU A 116 20.79 38.26 16.32
CA GLU A 116 22.26 38.20 16.27
C GLU A 116 22.89 39.59 16.12
N LEU A 117 22.47 40.37 15.11
CA LEU A 117 23.01 41.70 14.83
C LEU A 117 22.73 42.74 15.92
N ARG A 118 21.70 42.52 16.76
CA ARG A 118 21.34 43.41 17.88
C ARG A 118 21.84 42.92 19.23
N GLY A 119 22.45 41.74 19.30
CA GLY A 119 22.78 41.08 20.57
C GLY A 119 21.56 40.73 21.44
N LYS A 120 20.36 40.64 20.83
CA LYS A 120 19.11 40.27 21.49
C LYS A 120 18.81 38.79 21.31
N THR A 121 17.89 38.25 22.10
CA THR A 121 17.26 36.96 21.81
C THR A 121 16.18 37.09 20.74
N VAL A 122 15.90 35.98 20.03
CA VAL A 122 14.81 35.92 19.03
C VAL A 122 13.44 36.22 19.66
N LYS A 123 13.25 35.95 20.96
CA LYS A 123 12.01 36.26 21.70
C LYS A 123 11.81 37.77 21.88
N GLU A 124 12.85 38.49 22.29
CA GLU A 124 12.77 39.96 22.42
C GLU A 124 12.53 40.65 21.08
N ILE A 125 12.98 40.06 19.97
CA ILE A 125 12.64 40.53 18.62
C ILE A 125 11.18 40.24 18.28
N HIS A 126 10.66 39.06 18.58
CA HIS A 126 9.23 38.74 18.40
C HIS A 126 8.33 39.68 19.20
N GLU A 127 8.69 39.96 20.46
CA GLU A 127 8.00 40.93 21.32
C GLU A 127 8.10 42.37 20.79
N GLU A 128 9.29 42.82 20.37
CA GLU A 128 9.51 44.17 19.81
C GLU A 128 8.70 44.41 18.52
N TYR A 129 8.55 43.39 17.66
CA TYR A 129 7.80 43.47 16.41
C TYR A 129 6.33 43.01 16.54
N GLY A 130 5.86 42.71 17.76
CA GLY A 130 4.47 42.33 18.04
C GLY A 130 4.04 40.95 17.50
N VAL A 131 5.00 40.13 17.04
CA VAL A 131 4.75 38.79 16.50
C VAL A 131 4.69 37.81 17.67
N LYS A 132 3.49 37.56 18.20
CA LYS A 132 3.31 36.54 19.23
C LYS A 132 3.60 35.15 18.67
N SER A 133 4.43 34.39 19.37
CA SER A 133 4.68 32.97 19.10
C SER A 133 3.59 32.09 19.74
N ASP A 134 2.33 32.32 19.35
CA ASP A 134 1.15 31.57 19.80
C ASP A 134 0.85 30.35 18.88
N ASP A 135 1.81 29.93 18.05
CA ASP A 135 1.73 28.89 16.99
C ASP A 135 3.10 28.19 16.76
#